data_AF-A0AAW6EMR4-F1
#
_entry.id   AF-A0AAW6EMR4-F1
#
_cell.length_a   1.000
_cell.length_b   1.000
_cell.length_c   1.000
_cell.angle_alpha   90.00
_cell.angle_beta   90.00
_cell.angle_gamma   90.00
#
_symmetry.space_group_name_H-M   'P 1'
#
loop_
_entity.id
_entity.type
_entity.pdbx_description
1 polymer ?
#
loop_
_entity_poly.entity_id
_entity_poly.type
_entity_poly.pdbx_seq_one_letter_code
_entity_poly.pdbx_strand_id
1 'polypeptide(L)' 'MNNDRICGCCNVTIEDIIKAKENGCTSVEEIVKETNVGRACGRCKDKAELMILKVLLNRLYIK' A
#
# COMPACT_ATOMS: atom_id res chain seq x y z
N MET A 1 12.20 7.51 8.73
CA MET A 1 11.10 6.55 8.48
C MET A 1 9.87 7.39 8.19
N ASN A 2 9.45 7.47 6.93
CA ASN A 2 8.22 8.19 6.57
C ASN A 2 7.06 7.23 6.74
N ASN A 3 6.37 7.33 7.88
CA ASN A 3 5.14 6.60 8.14
C ASN A 3 3.95 7.27 7.43
N ASP A 4 4.07 7.45 6.11
CA ASP A 4 3.07 8.17 5.33
C ASP A 4 1.78 7.36 5.30
N ARG A 5 0.74 7.91 5.92
CA ARG A 5 -0.57 7.28 5.95
C ARG A 5 -1.20 7.30 4.56
N ILE A 6 -1.56 6.11 4.07
CA ILE A 6 -2.17 5.89 2.76
C ILE A 6 -3.69 5.91 2.89
N CYS A 7 -4.24 5.14 3.83
CA CYS A 7 -5.68 5.03 4.07
C CYS A 7 -6.01 5.47 5.48
N GLY A 8 -6.88 6.47 5.60
CA GLY A 8 -7.32 6.95 6.90
C GLY A 8 -8.37 6.10 7.59
N CYS A 9 -9.20 5.39 6.83
CA CYS A 9 -10.29 4.57 7.37
C CYS A 9 -9.80 3.25 7.96
N CYS A 10 -8.82 2.62 7.29
CA CYS A 10 -8.24 1.34 7.70
C CYS A 10 -6.88 1.51 8.41
N ASN A 11 -6.49 2.77 8.67
CA ASN A 11 -5.21 3.15 9.26
C ASN A 11 -3.97 2.48 8.62
N VAL A 12 -3.97 2.39 7.29
CA VAL A 12 -2.90 1.74 6.52
C VAL A 12 -1.82 2.76 6.17
N THR A 13 -0.56 2.39 6.37
CA THR A 13 0.61 3.20 6.03
C THR A 13 1.46 2.55 4.93
N ILE A 14 2.49 3.25 4.46
CA ILE A 14 3.47 2.68 3.52
C ILE A 14 4.17 1.46 4.12
N GLU A 15 4.45 1.45 5.43
CA GLU A 15 5.12 0.32 6.08
C GLU A 15 4.27 -0.95 6.02
N ASP A 16 2.95 -0.83 6.15
CA ASP A 16 2.04 -1.98 6.03
C ASP A 16 2.05 -2.57 4.61
N ILE A 17 2.15 -1.72 3.58
CA ILE A 17 2.28 -2.15 2.19
C ILE A 17 3.62 -2.87 1.95
N ILE A 18 4.72 -2.36 2.53
CA ILE A 18 6.04 -3.00 2.46
C ILE A 18 6.01 -4.36 3.15
N LYS A 19 5.45 -4.46 4.36
CA LYS A 19 5.27 -5.72 5.07
C LYS A 19 4.43 -6.72 4.30
N ALA A 20 3.33 -6.29 3.65
CA ALA A 20 2.52 -7.16 2.82
C ALA A 20 3.32 -7.78 1.66
N LYS A 21 4.20 -7.00 1.03
CA LYS A 21 5.13 -7.50 0.02
C LYS A 21 6.17 -8.47 0.61
N GLU A 22 6.74 -8.16 1.77
CA GLU A 22 7.68 -9.05 2.48
C GLU A 22 7.03 -10.38 2.88
N ASN A 23 5.73 -10.37 3.18
CA ASN A 23 4.90 -11.55 3.44
C ASN A 23 4.57 -12.36 2.16
N GLY A 24 5.04 -11.92 0.98
CA GLY A 24 4.89 -12.65 -0.28
C GLY A 24 3.79 -12.14 -1.20
N CYS A 25 3.14 -11.00 -0.91
CA CYS A 25 2.20 -10.41 -1.86
C CYS A 25 2.95 -9.86 -3.09
N THR A 26 2.53 -10.27 -4.28
CA THR A 26 3.17 -9.94 -5.57
C THR A 26 2.29 -9.09 -6.49
N SER A 27 1.01 -8.91 -6.16
CA SER A 27 0.05 -8.12 -6.93
C SER A 27 -0.62 -7.02 -6.10
N VAL A 28 -1.22 -6.06 -6.79
CA VAL A 28 -1.98 -4.97 -6.16
C VAL A 28 -3.17 -5.55 -5.39
N GLU A 29 -3.86 -6.50 -5.99
CA GLU A 29 -5.04 -7.15 -5.43
C GLU A 29 -4.71 -7.92 -4.15
N GLU A 30 -3.58 -8.63 -4.10
CA GLU A 30 -3.12 -9.33 -2.90
C GLU A 30 -2.83 -8.35 -1.76
N ILE A 31 -2.09 -7.28 -2.04
CA ILE A 31 -1.79 -6.27 -1.02
C ILE A 31 -3.06 -5.57 -0.52
N VAL A 32 -4.02 -5.29 -1.40
CA VAL A 32 -5.33 -4.71 -1.02
C VAL A 32 -6.13 -5.67 -0.15
N LYS A 33 -6.08 -6.98 -0.41
CA LYS A 33 -6.73 -8.00 0.44
C LYS A 33 -6.08 -8.10 1.81
N GLU A 34 -4.74 -8.07 1.87
CA GLU A 34 -3.97 -8.17 3.11
C GLU A 34 -4.15 -6.93 4.00
N THR A 35 -4.07 -5.73 3.41
CA THR A 35 -4.06 -4.47 4.17
C THR A 35 -5.43 -3.80 4.31
N ASN A 36 -6.43 -4.24 3.55
CA ASN A 36 -7.75 -3.59 3.42
C ASN A 36 -7.71 -2.13 2.93
N VAL A 37 -6.59 -1.68 2.35
CA VAL A 37 -6.45 -0.31 1.84
C VAL A 37 -7.50 0.00 0.77
N GLY A 38 -8.13 1.17 0.85
CA GLY A 38 -9.13 1.62 -0.12
C GLY A 38 -10.50 0.93 -0.05
N ARG A 39 -10.71 -0.08 0.80
CA ARG A 39 -11.98 -0.85 0.85
C ARG A 39 -13.14 -0.14 1.58
N ALA A 40 -12.85 0.79 2.48
CA ALA A 40 -13.88 1.43 3.30
C ALA A 40 -14.63 2.57 2.58
N CYS A 41 -13.94 3.67 2.24
CA CYS A 41 -14.56 4.85 1.64
C CYS A 41 -14.15 5.11 0.18
N GLY A 42 -13.19 4.34 -0.36
CA GLY A 42 -12.70 4.45 -1.75
C GLY A 42 -11.84 5.68 -2.07
N ARG A 43 -11.83 6.74 -1.25
CA ARG A 43 -11.14 8.02 -1.58
C ARG A 43 -9.63 7.91 -1.78
N CYS A 44 -8.99 6.90 -1.20
CA CYS A 44 -7.55 6.68 -1.32
C CYS A 44 -7.20 5.62 -2.37
N LYS A 45 -8.17 5.07 -3.12
CA LYS A 45 -7.95 3.92 -4.01
C LYS A 45 -6.85 4.17 -5.04
N ASP A 46 -6.96 5.25 -5.81
CA ASP A 46 -5.96 5.57 -6.86
C ASP A 46 -4.57 5.81 -6.27
N LYS A 47 -4.48 6.55 -5.15
CA LYS A 47 -3.21 6.77 -4.44
C LYS A 47 -2.64 5.47 -3.90
N ALA A 48 -3.48 4.60 -3.34
CA ALA A 48 -3.06 3.31 -2.79
C ALA A 48 -2.51 2.40 -3.89
N GLU A 49 -3.24 2.24 -5.00
CA GLU A 49 -2.80 1.43 -6.14
C GLU A 49 -1.46 1.93 -6.70
N LEU A 50 -1.30 3.24 -6.89
CA LEU A 50 -0.03 3.83 -7.33
C LEU A 50 1.12 3.55 -6.35
N MET A 51 0.88 3.67 -5.05
CA MET A 51 1.90 3.42 -4.02
C MET A 51 2.27 1.95 -3.95
N ILE A 52 1.29 1.05 -4.04
CA ILE A 52 1.52 -0.39 -4.11
C ILE A 52 2.39 -0.74 -5.33
N LEU A 53 2.07 -0.19 -6.51
CA LEU A 53 2.87 -0.40 -7.72
C LEU A 53 4.31 0.09 -7.53
N LYS A 54 4.52 1.24 -6.90
CA LYS A 54 5.88 1.74 -6.62
C LYS A 54 6.64 0.82 -5.64
N VAL A 55 5.97 0.25 -4.64
CA VAL A 55 6.57 -0.74 -3.70
C VAL A 55 6.94 -2.04 -4.43
N LEU A 56 6.03 -2.58 -5.24
CA LEU A 56 6.25 -3.80 -6.01
C LEU A 56 7.39 -3.64 -7.02
N LEU A 57 7.45 -2.49 -7.70
CA LEU A 57 8.49 -2.17 -8.67
C LEU A 57 9.82 -1.69 -8.04
N ASN A 58 9.94 -1.66 -6.71
CA ASN A 58 11.08 -1.09 -5.97
C ASN A 58 11.41 0.36 -6.34
N ARG A 59 10.44 1.13 -6.85
CA ARG A 59 10.59 2.52 -7.32
C ARG A 59 10.48 3.57 -6.22
N LEU A 60 10.10 3.19 -5.00
CA LEU A 60 10.10 4.11 -3.85
C LEU A 60 11.52 4.42 -3.31
N TYR A 61 12.56 3.74 -3.78
CA TYR A 61 13.96 4.01 -3.38
C TYR A 61 14.66 5.10 -4.19
N ILE A 62 13.95 5.79 -5.10
CA ILE A 62 14.54 6.91 -5.82
C ILE A 62 14.47 8.13 -4.90
N LYS A 63 15.56 8.31 -4.16
CA LYS A 63 15.87 9.43 -3.27
C LYS A 63 15.91 10.75 -4.03
#